data_AF-A0A5M8SQG9-F1
#
_entry.id   AF-A0A5M8SQG9-F1
#
_cell.length_a   1.000
_cell.length_b   1.000
_cell.length_c   1.000
_cell.angle_alpha   90.00
_cell.angle_beta   90.00
_cell.angle_gamma   90.00
#
_symmetry.space_group_name_H-M   'P 1'
#
loop_
_entity.id
_entity.type
_entity.pdbx_description
1 polymer ?
#
loop_
_entity_poly.entity_id
_entity_poly.type
_entity_poly.pdbx_seq_one_letter_code
_entity_poly.pdbx_strand_id
1 'polypeptide(L)'
;MSSISQERATEEPISPENPSSARGLRTTAELEEIVARIAASDQWVDRVRLRADRRWYERIHQTADHDVWIISWLPGQSTGFHDHGGSAGAFAVASGVLQEIRADGACHVAEKGKAFSFGPDYAHDVRNDSTTLAVSIHAYSPPLNEMNEYELDNGYLVLRNSTSQEQEQTIVPDPFTRGAKIGQGVDHSSVSRLLASARSRLHRVSPREAYNAASTSANTVLVDIRPGTQRAEEGTIPGALIVERNVLEWRFDPTSSARLPIANGPDLRVIVFCSEGYASSFAAAGLQDVGLWRATDVVGGFRAWEAEGLPTNLPERL
;
A
#
# COMPACT_ATOMS: atom_id res chain seq x y z
N MET A 1 -46.37 -63.69 7.10
CA MET A 1 -46.13 -62.25 7.27
C MET A 1 -44.81 -62.10 8.01
N SER A 2 -43.90 -61.33 7.38
CA SER A 2 -42.72 -60.66 7.95
C SER A 2 -41.53 -61.52 8.42
N SER A 3 -40.66 -61.78 7.44
CA SER A 3 -39.20 -61.87 7.56
C SER A 3 -38.62 -60.45 7.71
N ILE A 4 -37.39 -60.33 8.27
CA ILE A 4 -36.34 -59.27 8.17
C ILE A 4 -35.51 -59.36 9.46
N SER A 5 -34.40 -60.10 9.47
CA SER A 5 -33.04 -59.78 8.95
C SER A 5 -32.23 -58.90 9.91
N GLN A 6 -31.21 -59.52 10.51
CA GLN A 6 -30.08 -58.87 11.18
C GLN A 6 -29.28 -58.07 10.15
N GLU A 7 -29.09 -56.77 10.38
CA GLU A 7 -28.09 -55.98 9.67
C GLU A 7 -26.81 -55.89 10.50
N ARG A 8 -25.74 -56.34 9.85
CA ARG A 8 -24.35 -56.36 10.30
C ARG A 8 -23.78 -54.97 9.99
N ALA A 9 -23.38 -54.21 10.99
CA ALA A 9 -22.70 -52.94 10.79
C ALA A 9 -21.35 -53.19 10.10
N THR A 10 -21.20 -52.70 8.87
CA THR A 10 -19.93 -52.63 8.16
C THR A 10 -19.21 -51.37 8.61
N GLU A 11 -18.06 -51.54 9.26
CA GLU A 11 -17.08 -50.45 9.48
C GLU A 11 -16.55 -50.00 8.11
N GLU A 12 -16.90 -48.77 7.71
CA GLU A 12 -16.26 -48.11 6.58
C GLU A 12 -14.84 -47.64 6.96
N PRO A 13 -13.86 -47.73 6.04
CA PRO A 13 -12.51 -47.26 6.31
C PRO A 13 -12.47 -45.73 6.40
N ILE A 14 -11.91 -45.23 7.52
CA ILE A 14 -11.58 -43.83 7.73
C ILE A 14 -10.64 -43.40 6.62
N SER A 15 -11.18 -42.70 5.61
CA SER A 15 -10.38 -42.02 4.59
C SER A 15 -9.68 -40.82 5.23
N PRO A 16 -8.39 -40.56 4.92
CA PRO A 16 -7.71 -39.41 5.46
C PRO A 16 -8.38 -38.14 4.92
N GLU A 17 -8.92 -37.32 5.81
CA GLU A 17 -9.45 -36.00 5.46
C GLU A 17 -8.34 -35.18 4.79
N ASN A 18 -8.55 -34.88 3.51
CA ASN A 18 -7.79 -33.89 2.77
C ASN A 18 -7.96 -32.52 3.44
N PRO A 19 -6.88 -31.81 3.83
CA PRO A 19 -6.98 -30.41 4.21
C PRO A 19 -7.08 -29.56 2.93
N SER A 20 -8.26 -29.55 2.32
CA SER A 20 -8.62 -28.62 1.25
C SER A 20 -10.12 -28.33 1.32
N SER A 21 -10.48 -27.32 2.11
CA SER A 21 -11.77 -26.65 2.00
C SER A 21 -11.56 -25.16 2.18
N ALA A 22 -11.57 -24.42 1.07
CA ALA A 22 -11.75 -22.98 1.09
C ALA A 22 -13.08 -22.68 1.79
N ARG A 23 -13.05 -22.15 3.02
CA ARG A 23 -14.23 -21.51 3.61
C ARG A 23 -14.49 -20.23 2.80
N GLY A 24 -15.71 -20.12 2.26
CA GLY A 24 -16.11 -19.00 1.42
C GLY A 24 -15.96 -17.66 2.14
N LEU A 25 -15.62 -16.64 1.37
CA LEU A 25 -15.56 -15.24 1.82
C LEU A 25 -16.93 -14.79 2.34
N ARG A 26 -16.93 -13.87 3.31
CA ARG A 26 -18.16 -13.26 3.85
C ARG A 26 -18.79 -12.30 2.85
N THR A 27 -20.11 -12.35 2.79
CA THR A 27 -20.94 -11.38 2.07
C THR A 27 -21.02 -10.05 2.84
N THR A 28 -21.36 -8.96 2.14
CA THR A 28 -21.55 -7.64 2.77
C THR A 28 -22.63 -7.64 3.85
N ALA A 29 -23.70 -8.43 3.67
CA ALA A 29 -24.76 -8.59 4.66
C ALA A 29 -24.28 -9.29 5.94
N GLU A 30 -23.45 -10.34 5.82
CA GLU A 30 -22.84 -11.00 6.98
C GLU A 30 -21.87 -10.07 7.70
N LEU A 31 -21.06 -9.30 6.97
CA LEU A 31 -20.15 -8.32 7.55
C LEU A 31 -20.92 -7.25 8.33
N GLU A 32 -22.04 -6.76 7.78
CA GLU A 32 -22.92 -5.78 8.43
C GLU A 32 -23.50 -6.32 9.75
N GLU A 33 -23.96 -7.58 9.76
CA GLU A 33 -24.43 -8.25 10.97
C GLU A 33 -23.33 -8.38 12.03
N ILE A 34 -22.11 -8.74 11.61
CA ILE A 34 -20.95 -8.85 12.49
C ILE A 34 -20.65 -7.52 13.18
N VAL A 35 -20.50 -6.42 12.42
CA VAL A 35 -20.15 -5.12 12.99
C VAL A 35 -21.27 -4.55 13.85
N ALA A 36 -22.54 -4.72 13.46
CA ALA A 36 -23.69 -4.26 14.24
C ALA A 36 -23.77 -4.99 15.59
N ARG A 37 -23.60 -6.32 15.59
CA ARG A 37 -23.60 -7.13 16.82
C ARG A 37 -22.48 -6.71 17.78
N ILE A 38 -21.27 -6.52 17.27
CA ILE A 38 -20.12 -6.14 18.11
C ILE A 38 -20.31 -4.72 18.65
N ALA A 39 -20.71 -3.77 17.81
CA ALA A 39 -20.96 -2.39 18.22
C ALA A 39 -22.01 -2.28 19.35
N ALA A 40 -23.01 -3.17 19.35
CA ALA A 40 -24.05 -3.23 20.38
C ALA A 40 -23.63 -3.94 21.68
N SER A 41 -22.49 -4.65 21.71
CA SER A 41 -22.12 -5.56 22.81
C SER A 41 -21.34 -4.94 23.96
N ASP A 42 -20.93 -3.67 23.85
CA ASP A 42 -20.04 -2.94 24.77
C ASP A 42 -18.67 -3.60 25.07
N GLN A 43 -18.39 -4.81 24.57
CA GLN A 43 -17.12 -5.55 24.76
C GLN A 43 -15.89 -4.83 24.18
N TRP A 44 -16.13 -3.82 23.34
CA TRP A 44 -15.12 -3.00 22.70
C TRP A 44 -14.59 -1.87 23.61
N VAL A 45 -15.30 -1.51 24.69
CA VAL A 45 -15.00 -0.33 25.52
C VAL A 45 -13.57 -0.36 26.08
N ASP A 46 -13.15 -1.49 26.64
CA ASP A 46 -11.82 -1.63 27.27
C ASP A 46 -10.65 -1.58 26.27
N ARG A 47 -10.94 -1.70 24.97
CA ARG A 47 -9.95 -1.63 23.89
C ARG A 47 -9.64 -0.20 23.49
N VAL A 48 -10.59 0.73 23.64
CA VAL A 48 -10.45 2.11 23.15
C VAL A 48 -9.23 2.81 23.74
N ARG A 49 -8.42 3.45 22.89
CA ARG A 49 -7.32 4.34 23.30
C ARG A 49 -7.41 5.65 22.53
N LEU A 50 -7.18 6.78 23.21
CA LEU A 50 -7.23 8.10 22.58
C LEU A 50 -5.82 8.59 22.24
N ARG A 51 -5.68 9.13 21.03
CA ARG A 51 -4.45 9.70 20.47
C ARG A 51 -4.81 10.95 19.68
N ALA A 52 -4.14 12.06 19.98
CA ALA A 52 -4.43 13.37 19.39
C ALA A 52 -3.67 13.60 18.08
N ASP A 53 -2.47 13.04 18.01
CA ASP A 53 -1.54 13.06 16.87
C ASP A 53 -2.02 12.19 15.71
N ARG A 54 -2.64 11.05 16.01
CA ARG A 54 -3.14 10.12 14.98
C ARG A 54 -4.39 9.39 15.45
N ARG A 55 -5.14 8.86 14.47
CA ARG A 55 -6.24 7.94 14.75
C ARG A 55 -5.69 6.66 15.38
N TRP A 56 -6.40 6.11 16.37
CA TRP A 56 -6.05 4.83 16.97
C TRP A 56 -6.94 3.72 16.45
N TYR A 57 -6.35 2.56 16.16
CA TYR A 57 -7.04 1.35 15.72
C TYR A 57 -6.35 0.08 16.23
N GLU A 58 -7.13 -1.00 16.39
CA GLU A 58 -6.66 -2.33 16.81
C GLU A 58 -7.46 -3.40 16.07
N ARG A 59 -6.78 -4.45 15.58
CA ARG A 59 -7.45 -5.66 15.09
C ARG A 59 -7.88 -6.53 16.28
N ILE A 60 -9.18 -6.68 16.47
CA ILE A 60 -9.78 -7.42 17.61
C ILE A 60 -10.20 -8.85 17.24
N HIS A 61 -10.27 -9.18 15.96
CA HIS A 61 -10.55 -10.53 15.47
C HIS A 61 -9.88 -10.78 14.12
N GLN A 62 -9.44 -12.02 13.87
CA GLN A 62 -8.93 -12.46 12.58
C GLN A 62 -9.18 -13.95 12.39
N THR A 63 -9.73 -14.31 11.24
CA THR A 63 -9.91 -15.68 10.75
C THR A 63 -9.42 -15.78 9.31
N ALA A 64 -9.61 -16.94 8.68
CA ALA A 64 -9.27 -17.13 7.26
C ALA A 64 -10.20 -16.36 6.31
N ASP A 65 -11.43 -16.07 6.74
CA ASP A 65 -12.49 -15.48 5.90
C ASP A 65 -12.72 -13.99 6.17
N HIS A 66 -12.37 -13.46 7.34
CA HIS A 66 -12.50 -12.03 7.63
C HIS A 66 -11.61 -11.57 8.81
N ASP A 67 -11.48 -10.26 8.97
CA ASP A 67 -10.99 -9.64 10.21
C ASP A 67 -11.95 -8.57 10.73
N VAL A 68 -11.77 -8.20 12.00
CA VAL A 68 -12.55 -7.15 12.66
C VAL A 68 -11.62 -6.19 13.37
N TRP A 69 -11.86 -4.90 13.21
CA TRP A 69 -11.08 -3.80 13.74
C TRP A 69 -11.96 -2.87 14.58
N ILE A 70 -11.37 -2.30 15.63
CA ILE A 70 -11.92 -1.17 16.37
C ILE A 70 -11.12 0.08 16.02
N ILE A 71 -11.80 1.21 15.87
CA ILE A 71 -11.18 2.50 15.59
C ILE A 71 -11.81 3.57 16.48
N SER A 72 -10.98 4.44 17.07
CA SER A 72 -11.43 5.59 17.85
C SER A 72 -10.97 6.92 17.25
N TRP A 73 -11.87 7.90 17.29
CA TRP A 73 -11.77 9.13 16.51
C TRP A 73 -11.97 10.34 17.41
N LEU A 74 -10.92 11.12 17.64
CA LEU A 74 -11.07 12.45 18.22
C LEU A 74 -11.66 13.43 17.20
N PRO A 75 -12.27 14.55 17.65
CA PRO A 75 -12.76 15.61 16.76
C PRO A 75 -11.72 16.04 15.72
N GLY A 76 -12.13 16.14 14.46
CA GLY A 76 -11.31 16.52 13.32
C GLY A 76 -10.46 15.41 12.70
N GLN A 77 -10.48 14.18 13.24
CA GLN A 77 -9.76 13.06 12.65
C GLN A 77 -10.55 12.41 11.51
N SER A 78 -9.84 12.06 10.43
CA SER A 78 -10.39 11.37 9.26
C SER A 78 -9.46 10.27 8.78
N THR A 79 -9.98 9.37 7.94
CA THR A 79 -9.14 8.42 7.19
C THR A 79 -8.45 9.09 6.02
N GLY A 80 -9.04 10.14 5.46
CA GLY A 80 -8.80 10.49 4.06
C GLY A 80 -9.51 9.48 3.15
N PHE A 81 -9.54 9.74 1.85
CA PHE A 81 -10.10 8.75 0.93
C PHE A 81 -9.20 7.52 0.92
N HIS A 82 -9.80 6.33 0.99
CA HIS A 82 -9.05 5.08 0.96
C HIS A 82 -9.90 3.94 0.39
N ASP A 83 -9.25 2.93 -0.18
CA ASP A 83 -9.86 1.66 -0.58
C ASP A 83 -9.56 0.55 0.44
N HIS A 84 -9.94 -0.68 0.09
CA HIS A 84 -9.87 -1.85 0.95
C HIS A 84 -9.04 -2.99 0.35
N GLY A 85 -8.16 -2.69 -0.60
CA GLY A 85 -7.27 -3.69 -1.21
C GLY A 85 -7.98 -4.90 -1.80
N GLY A 86 -9.19 -4.70 -2.36
CA GLY A 86 -10.04 -5.78 -2.90
C GLY A 86 -10.89 -6.52 -1.86
N SER A 87 -10.94 -6.04 -0.62
CA SER A 87 -11.82 -6.59 0.44
C SER A 87 -13.17 -5.90 0.41
N ALA A 88 -14.25 -6.68 0.46
CA ALA A 88 -15.56 -6.13 0.85
C ALA A 88 -15.52 -5.78 2.33
N GLY A 89 -16.33 -4.82 2.76
CA GLY A 89 -16.31 -4.35 4.14
C GLY A 89 -17.65 -3.90 4.66
N ALA A 90 -17.71 -3.76 5.98
CA ALA A 90 -18.77 -3.06 6.67
C ALA A 90 -18.21 -2.32 7.88
N PHE A 91 -18.87 -1.24 8.28
CA PHE A 91 -18.59 -0.58 9.56
C PHE A 91 -19.87 -0.17 10.28
N ALA A 92 -19.83 -0.18 11.61
CA ALA A 92 -20.88 0.33 12.48
C ALA A 92 -20.33 1.29 13.52
N VAL A 93 -21.10 2.35 13.82
CA VAL A 93 -20.74 3.30 14.89
C VAL A 93 -21.21 2.73 16.22
N ALA A 94 -20.26 2.47 17.11
CA ALA A 94 -20.52 1.95 18.45
C ALA A 94 -20.79 3.08 19.47
N SER A 95 -20.17 4.25 19.26
CA SER A 95 -20.40 5.46 20.04
C SER A 95 -20.11 6.72 19.22
N GLY A 96 -20.81 7.81 19.50
CA GLY A 96 -20.65 9.09 18.80
C GLY A 96 -21.32 9.12 17.43
N VAL A 97 -20.78 9.95 16.55
CA VAL A 97 -21.26 10.15 15.17
C VAL A 97 -20.06 10.24 14.24
N LEU A 98 -20.14 9.56 13.09
CA LEU A 98 -19.17 9.66 12.00
C LEU A 98 -19.88 10.10 10.72
N GLN A 99 -19.11 10.65 9.78
CA GLN A 99 -19.55 10.89 8.42
C GLN A 99 -18.75 10.00 7.47
N GLU A 100 -19.45 9.33 6.55
CA GLU A 100 -18.88 8.71 5.37
C GLU A 100 -19.02 9.68 4.20
N ILE A 101 -17.90 10.04 3.58
CA ILE A 101 -17.86 10.78 2.33
C ILE A 101 -17.46 9.82 1.21
N ARG A 102 -18.29 9.72 0.19
CA ARG A 102 -18.05 8.88 -0.99
C ARG A 102 -17.30 9.67 -2.07
N ALA A 103 -16.67 8.94 -2.99
CA ALA A 103 -15.92 9.54 -4.09
C ALA A 103 -16.79 10.46 -4.98
N ASP A 104 -18.09 10.18 -5.09
CA ASP A 104 -19.08 10.98 -5.81
C ASP A 104 -19.57 12.22 -5.04
N GLY A 105 -19.04 12.45 -3.84
CA GLY A 105 -19.40 13.57 -2.96
C GLY A 105 -20.62 13.32 -2.08
N ALA A 106 -21.26 12.14 -2.17
CA ALA A 106 -22.36 11.81 -1.26
C ALA A 106 -21.83 11.70 0.18
N CYS A 107 -22.47 12.42 1.10
CA CYS A 107 -22.16 12.41 2.53
C CYS A 107 -23.27 11.69 3.29
N HIS A 108 -22.89 10.64 4.01
CA HIS A 108 -23.79 9.86 4.86
C HIS A 108 -23.40 10.00 6.33
N VAL A 109 -24.36 10.41 7.16
CA VAL A 109 -24.17 10.47 8.61
C VAL A 109 -24.46 9.09 9.23
N ALA A 110 -23.50 8.63 10.01
CA ALA A 110 -23.49 7.38 10.76
C ALA A 110 -23.59 7.67 12.26
N GLU A 111 -24.77 7.44 12.84
CA GLU A 111 -24.99 7.54 14.29
C GLU A 111 -24.81 6.19 14.96
N LYS A 112 -24.73 6.18 16.30
CA LYS A 112 -24.66 4.94 17.09
C LYS A 112 -25.71 3.92 16.64
N GLY A 113 -25.26 2.68 16.39
CA GLY A 113 -26.11 1.57 15.97
C GLY A 113 -26.38 1.49 14.47
N LYS A 114 -25.97 2.51 13.69
CA LYS A 114 -26.05 2.47 12.23
C LYS A 114 -24.84 1.75 11.65
N ALA A 115 -25.10 0.87 10.68
CA ALA A 115 -24.08 0.14 9.95
C ALA A 115 -24.17 0.46 8.44
N PHE A 116 -23.03 0.34 7.76
CA PHE A 116 -22.90 0.50 6.31
C PHE A 116 -22.03 -0.63 5.79
N SER A 117 -22.38 -1.17 4.63
CA SER A 117 -21.60 -2.19 3.95
C SER A 117 -21.27 -1.77 2.52
N PHE A 118 -20.17 -2.30 2.00
CA PHE A 118 -19.61 -1.94 0.71
C PHE A 118 -18.83 -3.07 0.05
N GLY A 119 -18.76 -3.03 -1.28
CA GLY A 119 -18.05 -4.01 -2.09
C GLY A 119 -16.53 -3.80 -2.14
N PRO A 120 -15.80 -4.68 -2.84
CA PRO A 120 -14.34 -4.65 -2.92
C PRO A 120 -13.76 -3.45 -3.68
N ASP A 121 -14.52 -2.90 -4.63
CA ASP A 121 -14.14 -1.73 -5.43
C ASP A 121 -14.75 -0.44 -4.83
N TYR A 122 -14.57 -0.25 -3.53
CA TYR A 122 -15.19 0.84 -2.79
C TYR A 122 -14.15 1.71 -2.09
N ALA A 123 -14.24 3.02 -2.32
CA ALA A 123 -13.41 4.02 -1.69
C ALA A 123 -14.25 5.11 -1.05
N HIS A 124 -13.86 5.49 0.17
CA HIS A 124 -14.55 6.50 0.97
C HIS A 124 -13.60 7.19 1.96
N ASP A 125 -14.04 8.28 2.54
CA ASP A 125 -13.42 8.90 3.71
C ASP A 125 -14.38 8.83 4.90
N VAL A 126 -13.93 8.23 5.99
CA VAL A 126 -14.67 8.20 7.25
C VAL A 126 -14.04 9.22 8.18
N ARG A 127 -14.85 10.17 8.66
CA ARG A 127 -14.37 11.29 9.46
C ARG A 127 -15.25 11.63 10.64
N ASN A 128 -14.62 12.16 11.68
CA ASN A 128 -15.29 12.71 12.85
C ASN A 128 -15.25 14.24 12.81
N ASP A 129 -16.20 14.84 12.10
CA ASP A 129 -16.39 16.31 12.08
C ASP A 129 -17.26 16.81 13.26
N SER A 130 -17.60 15.92 14.20
CA SER A 130 -18.33 16.29 15.42
C SER A 130 -17.39 16.85 16.49
N THR A 131 -17.96 17.44 17.54
CA THR A 131 -17.21 17.92 18.71
C THR A 131 -16.98 16.84 19.77
N THR A 132 -17.43 15.60 19.52
CA THR A 132 -17.38 14.49 20.49
C THR A 132 -16.55 13.33 19.98
N LEU A 133 -16.02 12.51 20.89
CA LEU A 133 -15.38 11.24 20.55
C LEU A 133 -16.35 10.32 19.81
N ALA A 134 -15.86 9.65 18.76
CA ALA A 134 -16.55 8.54 18.13
C ALA A 134 -15.73 7.24 18.21
N VAL A 135 -16.43 6.10 18.16
CA VAL A 135 -15.84 4.76 18.07
C VAL A 135 -16.61 3.96 17.03
N SER A 136 -15.91 3.28 16.13
CA SER A 136 -16.49 2.41 15.13
C SER A 136 -15.84 1.04 15.08
N ILE A 137 -16.64 0.04 14.69
CA ILE A 137 -16.22 -1.34 14.45
C ILE A 137 -16.27 -1.59 12.95
N HIS A 138 -15.22 -2.17 12.40
CA HIS A 138 -15.08 -2.46 10.97
C HIS A 138 -14.82 -3.95 10.78
N ALA A 139 -15.37 -4.54 9.72
CA ALA A 139 -15.09 -5.92 9.34
C ALA A 139 -14.84 -6.02 7.84
N TYR A 140 -13.88 -6.85 7.44
CA TYR A 140 -13.46 -6.97 6.04
C TYR A 140 -13.29 -8.42 5.61
N SER A 141 -13.71 -8.74 4.39
CA SER A 141 -13.58 -10.05 3.78
C SER A 141 -13.18 -9.97 2.29
N PRO A 142 -12.07 -10.61 1.87
CA PRO A 142 -11.09 -11.30 2.72
C PRO A 142 -10.48 -10.38 3.80
N PRO A 143 -9.77 -10.92 4.81
CA PRO A 143 -9.08 -10.10 5.79
C PRO A 143 -8.20 -9.04 5.12
N LEU A 144 -8.19 -7.81 5.67
CA LEU A 144 -7.41 -6.72 5.11
C LEU A 144 -5.91 -7.06 5.08
N ASN A 145 -5.32 -6.88 3.91
CA ASN A 145 -3.87 -6.99 3.71
C ASN A 145 -3.23 -5.62 3.54
N GLU A 146 -3.76 -4.82 2.62
CA GLU A 146 -3.27 -3.49 2.26
C GLU A 146 -4.48 -2.60 1.98
N MET A 147 -4.34 -1.29 2.21
CA MET A 147 -5.31 -0.27 1.82
C MET A 147 -4.56 0.82 1.07
N ASN A 148 -5.16 1.32 0.00
CA ASN A 148 -4.65 2.48 -0.71
C ASN A 148 -5.30 3.74 -0.16
N GLU A 149 -4.51 4.79 0.05
CA GLU A 149 -5.03 6.13 0.35
C GLU A 149 -5.13 6.95 -0.93
N TYR A 150 -6.03 7.93 -0.98
CA TYR A 150 -6.29 8.79 -2.13
C TYR A 150 -6.47 10.24 -1.68
N GLU A 151 -6.13 11.15 -2.58
CA GLU A 151 -6.52 12.54 -2.56
C GLU A 151 -7.60 12.77 -3.62
N LEU A 152 -8.57 13.63 -3.32
CA LEU A 152 -9.60 14.01 -4.30
C LEU A 152 -9.06 15.20 -5.12
N ASP A 153 -8.74 14.96 -6.39
CA ASP A 153 -8.30 15.99 -7.33
C ASP A 153 -9.29 16.10 -8.49
N ASN A 154 -9.87 17.29 -8.69
CA ASN A 154 -10.86 17.58 -9.73
C ASN A 154 -12.03 16.56 -9.82
N GLY A 155 -12.44 16.00 -8.68
CA GLY A 155 -13.53 15.02 -8.60
C GLY A 155 -13.12 13.57 -8.87
N TYR A 156 -11.82 13.29 -8.99
CA TYR A 156 -11.27 11.95 -9.14
C TYR A 156 -10.42 11.57 -7.92
N LEU A 157 -10.48 10.30 -7.52
CA LEU A 157 -9.59 9.75 -6.51
C LEU A 157 -8.22 9.47 -7.13
N VAL A 158 -7.21 10.19 -6.67
CA VAL A 158 -5.81 10.03 -7.08
C VAL A 158 -5.05 9.38 -5.95
N LEU A 159 -4.33 8.29 -6.23
CA LEU A 159 -3.61 7.53 -5.20
C LEU A 159 -2.61 8.43 -4.47
N ARG A 160 -2.74 8.49 -3.15
CA ARG A 160 -1.82 9.16 -2.24
C ARG A 160 -0.60 8.26 -2.09
N ASN A 161 0.50 8.63 -2.74
CA ASN A 161 1.77 7.95 -2.56
C ASN A 161 2.20 8.08 -1.09
N SER A 162 2.21 6.97 -0.36
CA SER A 162 2.64 6.91 1.04
C SER A 162 4.13 7.23 1.14
N THR A 163 4.45 8.49 1.46
CA THR A 163 5.77 8.84 2.00
C THR A 163 5.88 8.18 3.37
N SER A 164 6.83 7.25 3.50
CA SER A 164 7.11 6.49 4.72
C SER A 164 7.35 7.39 5.92
N GLN A 165 6.66 7.12 7.04
CA GLN A 165 7.06 7.07 8.48
C GLN A 165 5.72 7.07 9.27
N GLU A 166 5.34 6.07 10.07
CA GLU A 166 6.00 5.60 11.29
C GLU A 166 5.78 4.07 11.47
N GLN A 167 6.82 3.28 11.22
CA GLN A 167 7.01 2.01 11.94
C GLN A 167 8.06 2.28 13.01
N GLU A 168 7.62 2.61 14.22
CA GLU A 168 8.51 2.63 15.38
C GLU A 168 8.38 1.31 16.16
N GLN A 169 9.57 0.75 16.37
CA GLN A 169 9.90 -0.57 16.84
C GLN A 169 9.54 -0.78 18.32
N THR A 170 9.37 -2.04 18.71
CA THR A 170 10.03 -2.53 19.92
C THR A 170 10.25 -4.04 19.85
N ILE A 171 11.45 -4.44 19.43
CA ILE A 171 12.07 -5.70 19.83
C ILE A 171 13.47 -5.34 20.33
N VAL A 172 13.74 -5.55 21.62
CA VAL A 172 14.94 -6.26 22.13
C VAL A 172 14.93 -6.33 23.67
N PRO A 173 15.68 -7.25 24.33
CA PRO A 173 16.34 -8.48 23.83
C PRO A 173 16.23 -9.71 24.78
N ASP A 174 16.72 -10.88 24.34
CA ASP A 174 17.47 -11.80 25.23
C ASP A 174 18.51 -12.63 24.43
N PRO A 175 19.66 -13.07 25.00
CA PRO A 175 20.97 -12.73 24.48
C PRO A 175 21.81 -14.00 24.26
N PHE A 176 21.22 -15.12 23.84
CA PHE A 176 21.99 -16.33 23.59
C PHE A 176 21.24 -17.20 22.59
N THR A 177 21.65 -17.20 21.33
CA THR A 177 21.87 -18.45 20.59
C THR A 177 22.84 -18.19 19.44
N ARG A 178 23.90 -18.99 19.46
CA ARG A 178 25.07 -18.97 18.59
C ARG A 178 24.72 -19.67 17.27
N GLY A 179 25.03 -19.02 16.15
CA GLY A 179 25.38 -19.62 14.85
C GLY A 179 24.41 -20.61 14.20
N ALA A 180 23.72 -20.18 13.14
CA ALA A 180 23.33 -21.06 12.04
C ALA A 180 23.23 -20.26 10.72
N LYS A 181 23.68 -20.88 9.63
CA LYS A 181 23.90 -20.30 8.30
C LYS A 181 22.62 -19.69 7.70
N ILE A 182 22.75 -18.51 7.11
CA ILE A 182 21.68 -17.83 6.37
C ILE A 182 21.56 -18.49 4.99
N GLY A 183 20.61 -19.41 4.84
CA GLY A 183 20.11 -19.82 3.53
C GLY A 183 19.32 -18.65 2.93
N GLN A 184 19.59 -18.31 1.67
CA GLN A 184 18.85 -17.28 0.94
C GLN A 184 17.39 -17.72 0.80
N GLY A 185 16.51 -17.15 1.62
CA GLY A 185 15.07 -17.16 1.37
C GLY A 185 14.75 -16.14 0.30
N VAL A 186 14.08 -16.57 -0.78
CA VAL A 186 13.55 -15.66 -1.79
C VAL A 186 12.41 -14.87 -1.14
N ASP A 187 12.47 -13.54 -1.19
CA ASP A 187 11.39 -12.68 -0.71
C ASP A 187 10.17 -12.83 -1.63
N HIS A 188 9.07 -13.35 -1.07
CA HIS A 188 7.81 -13.61 -1.77
C HIS A 188 6.73 -12.53 -1.51
N SER A 189 7.10 -11.37 -0.94
CA SER A 189 6.16 -10.28 -0.69
C SER A 189 5.43 -9.81 -1.95
N SER A 190 4.23 -9.25 -1.78
CA SER A 190 3.47 -8.57 -2.84
C SER A 190 4.32 -7.53 -3.56
N VAL A 191 5.04 -6.71 -2.79
CA VAL A 191 5.96 -5.68 -3.29
C VAL A 191 7.08 -6.29 -4.13
N SER A 192 7.70 -7.38 -3.69
CA SER A 192 8.74 -8.06 -4.47
C SER A 192 8.23 -8.64 -5.79
N ARG A 193 6.98 -9.16 -5.82
CA ARG A 193 6.33 -9.58 -7.08
C ARG A 193 6.03 -8.40 -7.99
N LEU A 194 5.50 -7.30 -7.47
CA LEU A 194 5.23 -6.08 -8.24
C LEU A 194 6.53 -5.50 -8.82
N LEU A 195 7.59 -5.45 -8.01
CA LEU A 195 8.90 -4.98 -8.43
C LEU A 195 9.50 -5.88 -9.51
N ALA A 196 9.40 -7.21 -9.37
CA ALA A 196 9.82 -8.15 -10.40
C ALA A 196 9.05 -7.95 -11.71
N SER A 197 7.72 -7.75 -11.63
CA SER A 197 6.88 -7.44 -12.78
C SER A 197 7.32 -6.14 -13.47
N ALA A 198 7.49 -5.05 -12.73
CA ALA A 198 8.01 -3.78 -13.26
C ALA A 198 9.36 -3.97 -13.95
N ARG A 199 10.31 -4.63 -13.28
CA ARG A 199 11.67 -4.88 -13.81
C ARG A 199 11.66 -5.75 -15.05
N SER A 200 10.70 -6.66 -15.21
CA SER A 200 10.60 -7.51 -16.41
C SER A 200 10.31 -6.73 -17.70
N ARG A 201 9.75 -5.52 -17.59
CA ARG A 201 9.51 -4.59 -18.71
C ARG A 201 10.71 -3.70 -19.03
N LEU A 202 11.72 -3.67 -18.16
CA LEU A 202 12.83 -2.72 -18.25
C LEU A 202 14.12 -3.41 -18.69
N HIS A 203 14.80 -2.80 -19.65
CA HIS A 203 16.21 -3.07 -19.87
C HIS A 203 17.05 -2.19 -18.93
N ARG A 204 17.16 -2.62 -17.67
CA ARG A 204 17.87 -1.89 -16.60
C ARG A 204 19.35 -1.75 -16.92
N VAL A 205 19.93 -0.63 -16.53
CA VAL A 205 21.34 -0.32 -16.80
C VAL A 205 22.17 -0.29 -15.52
N SER A 206 23.43 -0.70 -15.62
CA SER A 206 24.42 -0.45 -14.56
C SER A 206 24.71 1.05 -14.41
N PRO A 207 25.23 1.49 -13.25
CA PRO A 207 25.70 2.86 -13.08
C PRO A 207 26.67 3.33 -14.18
N ARG A 208 27.64 2.49 -14.59
CA ARG A 208 28.59 2.81 -15.67
C ARG A 208 27.91 3.05 -17.01
N GLU A 209 26.96 2.17 -17.38
CA GLU A 209 26.21 2.30 -18.63
C GLU A 209 25.33 3.55 -18.62
N ALA A 210 24.70 3.87 -17.48
CA ALA A 210 23.92 5.07 -17.29
C ALA A 210 24.79 6.34 -17.45
N TYR A 211 25.97 6.37 -16.82
CA TYR A 211 26.95 7.46 -16.95
C TYR A 211 27.40 7.67 -18.40
N ASN A 212 27.78 6.58 -19.09
CA ASN A 212 28.21 6.64 -20.47
C ASN A 212 27.08 7.11 -21.40
N ALA A 213 25.86 6.58 -21.22
CA ALA A 213 24.71 6.97 -22.03
C ALA A 213 24.37 8.46 -21.88
N ALA A 214 24.35 8.97 -20.64
CA ALA A 214 24.08 10.38 -20.34
C ALA A 214 25.19 11.31 -20.84
N SER A 215 26.44 10.85 -20.84
CA SER A 215 27.59 11.67 -21.29
C SER A 215 27.71 11.76 -22.81
N THR A 216 27.18 10.78 -23.55
CA THR A 216 27.39 10.65 -25.01
C THR A 216 26.17 11.02 -25.85
N SER A 217 24.98 11.06 -25.26
CA SER A 217 23.73 11.25 -25.99
C SER A 217 22.95 12.45 -25.47
N ALA A 218 22.76 13.47 -26.31
CA ALA A 218 21.91 14.62 -26.00
C ALA A 218 20.42 14.26 -25.79
N ASN A 219 20.00 13.05 -26.22
CA ASN A 219 18.63 12.55 -26.06
C ASN A 219 18.52 11.52 -24.93
N THR A 220 19.43 11.57 -23.96
CA THR A 220 19.41 10.75 -22.74
C THR A 220 19.54 11.65 -21.52
N VAL A 221 18.71 11.41 -20.51
CA VAL A 221 18.73 12.18 -19.26
C VAL A 221 18.75 11.24 -18.06
N LEU A 222 19.52 11.62 -17.03
CA LEU A 222 19.44 11.03 -15.70
C LEU A 222 18.41 11.78 -14.89
N VAL A 223 17.54 11.06 -14.17
CA VAL A 223 16.49 11.67 -13.35
C VAL A 223 16.55 11.14 -11.92
N ASP A 224 16.76 12.06 -10.99
CA ASP A 224 16.77 11.78 -9.55
C ASP A 224 15.36 11.95 -8.99
N ILE A 225 14.74 10.85 -8.56
CA ILE A 225 13.38 10.85 -8.00
C ILE A 225 13.34 10.86 -6.47
N ARG A 226 14.50 10.93 -5.80
CA ARG A 226 14.56 10.93 -4.32
C ARG A 226 13.90 12.20 -3.75
N PRO A 227 13.43 12.22 -2.50
CA PRO A 227 13.05 13.46 -1.84
C PRO A 227 14.24 14.39 -1.61
N GLY A 228 13.99 15.69 -1.48
CA GLY A 228 15.02 16.69 -1.18
C GLY A 228 15.84 16.40 0.08
N THR A 229 15.21 15.91 1.14
CA THR A 229 15.89 15.50 2.40
C THR A 229 16.90 14.39 2.16
N GLN A 230 16.53 13.36 1.40
CA GLN A 230 17.42 12.24 1.09
C GLN A 230 18.62 12.68 0.23
N ARG A 231 18.41 13.60 -0.73
CA ARG A 231 19.52 14.17 -1.50
C ARG A 231 20.46 15.02 -0.63
N ALA A 232 19.92 15.74 0.35
CA ALA A 232 20.71 16.53 1.29
C ALA A 232 21.59 15.66 2.20
N GLU A 233 21.22 14.40 2.41
CA GLU A 233 22.01 13.43 3.19
C GLU A 233 23.00 12.63 2.33
N GLU A 234 22.55 12.13 1.17
CA GLU A 234 23.32 11.22 0.33
C GLU A 234 24.17 11.94 -0.74
N GLY A 235 23.84 13.18 -1.10
CA GLY A 235 24.43 13.89 -2.24
C GLY A 235 23.66 13.67 -3.55
N THR A 236 24.18 14.20 -4.66
CA THR A 236 23.51 14.19 -5.98
C THR A 236 24.44 13.76 -7.12
N ILE A 237 23.87 13.37 -8.27
CA ILE A 237 24.64 13.11 -9.49
C ILE A 237 24.70 14.40 -10.32
N PRO A 238 25.91 14.89 -10.69
CA PRO A 238 26.05 16.08 -11.52
C PRO A 238 25.28 15.95 -12.85
N GLY A 239 24.50 16.97 -13.20
CA GLY A 239 23.73 17.00 -14.45
C GLY A 239 22.45 16.16 -14.45
N ALA A 240 22.13 15.44 -13.37
CA ALA A 240 20.84 14.78 -13.24
C ALA A 240 19.71 15.82 -13.05
N LEU A 241 18.58 15.59 -13.72
CA LEU A 241 17.36 16.35 -13.50
C LEU A 241 16.71 15.90 -12.20
N ILE A 242 16.44 16.86 -11.32
CA ILE A 242 15.70 16.61 -10.08
C ILE A 242 14.22 16.68 -10.39
N VAL A 243 13.55 15.52 -10.39
CA VAL A 243 12.11 15.40 -10.58
C VAL A 243 11.63 14.35 -9.60
N GLU A 244 11.08 14.78 -8.46
CA GLU A 244 10.64 13.86 -7.42
C GLU A 244 9.54 12.92 -7.92
N ARG A 245 9.45 11.74 -7.31
CA ARG A 245 8.58 10.68 -7.82
C ARG A 245 7.12 11.10 -7.98
N ASN A 246 6.64 11.95 -7.07
CA ASN A 246 5.24 12.38 -7.03
C ASN A 246 4.80 13.17 -8.26
N VAL A 247 5.70 13.75 -9.05
CA VAL A 247 5.36 14.57 -10.22
C VAL A 247 5.88 14.00 -11.54
N LEU A 248 6.55 12.85 -11.51
CA LEU A 248 7.40 12.39 -12.59
C LEU A 248 6.62 12.18 -13.90
N GLU A 249 5.49 11.49 -13.84
CA GLU A 249 4.75 11.02 -15.00
C GLU A 249 4.24 12.20 -15.86
N TRP A 250 3.59 13.20 -15.27
CA TRP A 250 3.11 14.36 -16.04
C TRP A 250 4.20 15.36 -16.42
N ARG A 251 5.35 15.33 -15.75
CA ARG A 251 6.52 16.13 -16.15
C ARG A 251 7.23 15.54 -17.36
N PHE A 252 7.03 14.25 -17.64
CA PHE A 252 7.68 13.55 -18.74
C PHE A 252 6.73 13.05 -19.83
N ASP A 253 5.41 13.06 -19.61
CA ASP A 253 4.41 12.83 -20.65
C ASP A 253 4.53 13.90 -21.76
N PRO A 254 4.88 13.54 -23.02
CA PRO A 254 5.03 14.49 -24.12
C PRO A 254 3.73 15.23 -24.49
N THR A 255 2.58 14.70 -24.07
CA THR A 255 1.25 15.27 -24.34
C THR A 255 0.76 16.19 -23.21
N SER A 256 1.40 16.13 -22.04
CA SER A 256 1.05 16.93 -20.87
C SER A 256 1.40 18.40 -21.08
N SER A 257 0.49 19.30 -20.67
CA SER A 257 0.74 20.75 -20.66
C SER A 257 1.75 21.18 -19.58
N ALA A 258 1.96 20.35 -18.56
CA ALA A 258 2.91 20.58 -17.47
C ALA A 258 4.30 19.95 -17.72
N ARG A 259 4.53 19.37 -18.91
CA ARG A 259 5.76 18.66 -19.24
C ARG A 259 7.00 19.54 -19.17
N LEU A 260 8.14 18.92 -18.88
CA LEU A 260 9.43 19.56 -19.02
C LEU A 260 9.74 19.81 -20.51
N PRO A 261 10.44 20.90 -20.85
CA PRO A 261 10.81 21.19 -22.23
C PRO A 261 11.55 20.03 -22.93
N ILE A 262 12.37 19.29 -22.19
CA ILE A 262 13.15 18.15 -22.70
C ILE A 262 12.27 16.93 -23.03
N ALA A 263 11.12 16.78 -22.38
CA ALA A 263 10.17 15.69 -22.62
C ALA A 263 9.29 16.01 -23.84
N ASN A 264 9.93 16.16 -25.00
CA ASN A 264 9.28 16.63 -26.24
C ASN A 264 8.91 15.52 -27.23
N GLY A 265 9.13 14.26 -26.87
CA GLY A 265 8.75 13.12 -27.69
C GLY A 265 9.01 11.77 -27.00
N PRO A 266 8.46 10.69 -27.56
CA PRO A 266 8.52 9.34 -26.98
C PRO A 266 9.94 8.73 -26.99
N ASP A 267 10.84 9.26 -27.82
CA ASP A 267 12.20 8.73 -28.00
C ASP A 267 13.22 9.27 -27.00
N LEU A 268 12.82 10.19 -26.10
CA LEU A 268 13.67 10.64 -25.01
C LEU A 268 14.00 9.45 -24.11
N ARG A 269 15.28 9.17 -23.92
CA ARG A 269 15.71 8.12 -22.99
C ARG A 269 15.81 8.67 -21.58
N VAL A 270 14.82 8.38 -20.76
CA VAL A 270 14.80 8.75 -19.35
C VAL A 270 15.38 7.62 -18.50
N ILE A 271 16.52 7.85 -17.86
CA ILE A 271 17.17 6.89 -16.96
C ILE A 271 16.94 7.37 -15.52
N VAL A 272 16.02 6.70 -14.82
CA VAL A 272 15.59 7.08 -13.49
C VAL A 272 16.44 6.41 -12.42
N PHE A 273 16.75 7.11 -11.34
CA PHE A 273 17.37 6.50 -10.16
C PHE A 273 16.74 7.02 -8.87
N CYS A 274 16.66 6.12 -7.89
CA CYS A 274 16.40 6.43 -6.48
C CYS A 274 17.64 6.04 -5.67
N SER A 275 17.54 5.95 -4.34
CA SER A 275 18.71 5.60 -3.51
C SER A 275 19.23 4.18 -3.81
N GLU A 276 18.34 3.19 -3.91
CA GLU A 276 18.72 1.77 -3.97
C GLU A 276 18.19 0.99 -5.19
N GLY A 277 17.53 1.66 -6.13
CA GLY A 277 17.05 1.03 -7.36
C GLY A 277 15.73 0.24 -7.22
N TYR A 278 14.91 0.55 -6.21
CA TYR A 278 13.56 -0.02 -6.01
C TYR A 278 12.49 0.88 -6.62
N ALA A 279 12.27 2.07 -6.03
CA ALA A 279 11.27 3.02 -6.49
C ALA A 279 11.49 3.46 -7.95
N SER A 280 12.74 3.52 -8.40
CA SER A 280 13.09 3.88 -9.77
C SER A 280 12.64 2.85 -10.81
N SER A 281 12.56 1.56 -10.45
CA SER A 281 12.02 0.54 -11.36
C SER A 281 10.52 0.77 -11.59
N PHE A 282 9.75 1.07 -10.55
CA PHE A 282 8.35 1.45 -10.72
C PHE A 282 8.18 2.74 -11.51
N ALA A 283 9.12 3.68 -11.36
CA ALA A 283 9.09 4.98 -12.01
C ALA A 283 9.33 4.88 -13.51
N ALA A 284 10.39 4.15 -13.89
CA ALA A 284 10.68 3.87 -15.28
C ALA A 284 9.55 3.09 -15.95
N ALA A 285 8.94 2.14 -15.25
CA ALA A 285 7.80 1.38 -15.76
C ALA A 285 6.57 2.29 -15.99
N GLY A 286 6.25 3.19 -15.06
CA GLY A 286 5.19 4.19 -15.24
C GLY A 286 5.49 5.18 -16.37
N LEU A 287 6.75 5.55 -16.56
CA LEU A 287 7.16 6.37 -17.71
C LEU A 287 6.95 5.67 -19.06
N GLN A 288 7.17 4.34 -19.13
CA GLN A 288 6.79 3.57 -20.32
C GLN A 288 5.27 3.56 -20.53
N ASP A 289 4.48 3.51 -19.46
CA ASP A 289 3.01 3.51 -19.53
C ASP A 289 2.44 4.83 -20.08
N VAL A 290 3.14 5.96 -19.89
CA VAL A 290 2.80 7.26 -20.51
C VAL A 290 3.49 7.48 -21.88
N GLY A 291 4.08 6.43 -22.47
CA GLY A 291 4.57 6.43 -23.85
C GLY A 291 6.07 6.67 -24.03
N LEU A 292 6.86 6.83 -22.96
CA LEU A 292 8.32 6.90 -23.04
C LEU A 292 8.92 5.50 -23.05
N TRP A 293 8.80 4.83 -24.19
CA TRP A 293 9.18 3.42 -24.35
C TRP A 293 10.66 3.12 -24.01
N ARG A 294 11.54 4.13 -24.04
CA ARG A 294 12.97 4.00 -23.68
C ARG A 294 13.27 4.25 -22.21
N ALA A 295 12.26 4.54 -21.40
CA ALA A 295 12.46 4.77 -19.98
C ALA A 295 12.99 3.49 -19.30
N THR A 296 14.00 3.67 -18.44
CA THR A 296 14.65 2.60 -17.69
C THR A 296 15.20 3.14 -16.38
N ASP A 297 15.79 2.28 -15.55
CA ASP A 297 16.38 2.67 -14.28
C ASP A 297 17.80 2.14 -14.05
N VAL A 298 18.47 2.72 -13.05
CA VAL A 298 19.82 2.31 -12.62
C VAL A 298 19.73 1.18 -11.59
N VAL A 299 20.41 0.08 -11.88
CA VAL A 299 20.56 -1.05 -10.95
C VAL A 299 21.25 -0.57 -9.68
N GLY A 300 20.60 -0.79 -8.52
CA GLY A 300 21.14 -0.40 -7.21
C GLY A 300 21.10 1.11 -6.91
N GLY A 301 20.55 1.92 -7.80
CA GLY A 301 20.32 3.35 -7.57
C GLY A 301 21.60 4.17 -7.34
N PHE A 302 21.46 5.25 -6.59
CA PHE A 302 22.54 6.16 -6.22
C PHE A 302 23.63 5.47 -5.40
N ARG A 303 23.28 4.56 -4.47
CA ARG A 303 24.27 3.84 -3.66
C ARG A 303 25.21 2.99 -4.51
N ALA A 304 24.69 2.32 -5.53
CA ALA A 304 25.53 1.57 -6.47
C ALA A 304 26.39 2.49 -7.34
N TRP A 305 25.87 3.65 -7.73
CA TRP A 305 26.63 4.68 -8.44
C TRP A 305 27.83 5.19 -7.63
N GLU A 306 27.62 5.50 -6.36
CA GLU A 306 28.68 5.93 -5.44
C GLU A 306 29.69 4.80 -5.18
N ALA A 307 29.21 3.57 -4.94
CA ALA A 307 30.08 2.40 -4.74
C ALA A 307 30.98 2.11 -5.94
N GLU A 308 30.56 2.50 -7.15
CA GLU A 308 31.33 2.41 -8.38
C GLU A 308 32.32 3.58 -8.59
N GLY A 309 32.38 4.55 -7.67
CA GLY A 309 33.26 5.70 -7.73
C GLY A 309 32.94 6.66 -8.88
N LEU A 310 31.68 6.69 -9.34
CA LEU A 310 31.24 7.62 -10.36
C LEU A 310 31.04 9.03 -9.78
N PRO A 311 31.04 10.10 -10.62
CA PRO A 311 30.94 11.48 -10.14
C PRO A 311 29.68 11.72 -9.29
N THR A 312 29.87 12.33 -8.12
CA THR A 312 28.82 12.79 -7.21
C THR A 312 29.13 14.22 -6.73
N ASN A 313 28.09 15.00 -6.44
CA ASN A 313 28.20 16.18 -5.60
C ASN A 313 27.92 15.75 -4.16
N LEU A 314 28.87 16.01 -3.26
CA LEU A 314 28.70 15.74 -1.84
C LEU A 314 27.55 16.57 -1.27
N PRO A 315 26.85 16.06 -0.24
CA PRO A 315 25.84 16.84 0.48
C PRO A 315 26.48 18.14 1.01
N GLU A 316 25.76 19.27 0.86
CA GLU A 316 26.19 20.52 1.49
C GLU A 316 26.22 20.30 3.01
N ARG A 317 27.42 20.35 3.60
CA ARG A 317 27.53 20.35 5.07
C ARG A 317 26.94 21.67 5.56
N LEU A 318 25.76 21.59 6.17
CA LEU A 318 25.22 22.65 7.02
C LEU A 318 26.13 22.89 8.22
#